data_AF-A0A7C4M6A9-F1
#
_entry.id   AF-A0A7C4M6A9-F1
#
_cell.length_a   1.000
_cell.length_b   1.000
_cell.length_c   1.000
_cell.angle_alpha   90.00
_cell.angle_beta   90.00
_cell.angle_gamma   90.00
#
_symmetry.space_group_name_H-M   'P 1'
#
loop_
_entity.id
_entity.type
_entity.pdbx_description
1 polymer ?
#
loop_
_entity_poly.entity_id
_entity_poly.type
_entity_poly.pdbx_seq_one_letter_code
_entity_poly.pdbx_strand_id
1 'polypeptide(L)'
;MRKRGVKIVSTGVTATLIFIALLAVLEQGPPSTYLYLGSSPLNIGRLGTSDLYLYTKSLYPRTQIIYDWSRAYVDNCDRVIVIIISPEKPYTQNDIDNMNKILSRCRGKSFFIADESTISNIVLESINSDL
;
A
#
# COMPACT_ATOMS: atom_id res chain seq x y z
N MET A 1 -4.24 44.36 -50.10
CA MET A 1 -3.82 42.93 -50.02
C MET A 1 -3.08 42.60 -48.70
N ARG A 2 -3.64 42.88 -47.50
CA ARG A 2 -2.92 42.72 -46.21
C ARG A 2 -3.47 41.64 -45.25
N LYS A 3 -4.63 41.03 -45.55
CA LYS A 3 -5.32 40.07 -44.67
C LYS A 3 -4.90 38.59 -44.85
N ARG A 4 -4.28 38.22 -45.98
CA ARG A 4 -3.85 36.83 -46.24
C ARG A 4 -2.62 36.42 -45.43
N GLY A 5 -1.62 37.30 -45.30
CA GLY A 5 -0.40 37.01 -44.53
C GLY A 5 -0.66 36.77 -43.04
N VAL A 6 -1.53 37.57 -42.42
CA VAL A 6 -1.86 37.44 -40.98
C VAL A 6 -2.58 36.13 -40.67
N LYS A 7 -3.49 35.68 -41.54
CA LYS A 7 -4.16 34.38 -41.38
C LYS A 7 -3.19 33.20 -41.48
N ILE A 8 -2.23 33.25 -42.41
CA ILE A 8 -1.24 32.18 -42.58
C ILE A 8 -0.31 32.09 -41.37
N VAL A 9 0.13 33.24 -40.83
CA VAL A 9 0.95 33.30 -39.63
C VAL A 9 0.19 32.78 -38.41
N SER A 10 -1.09 33.15 -38.24
CA SER A 10 -1.88 32.63 -37.11
C SER A 10 -2.09 31.12 -37.20
N THR A 11 -2.38 30.59 -38.40
CA THR A 11 -2.59 29.14 -38.58
C THR A 11 -1.31 28.34 -38.36
N GLY A 12 -0.16 28.84 -38.82
CA GLY A 12 1.13 28.19 -38.59
C GLY A 12 1.50 28.13 -37.10
N VAL A 13 1.27 29.21 -36.36
CA VAL A 13 1.53 29.25 -34.91
C VAL A 13 0.61 28.28 -34.16
N THR A 14 -0.69 28.25 -34.49
CA THR A 14 -1.63 27.32 -33.86
C THR A 14 -1.28 25.87 -34.15
N ALA A 15 -0.91 25.53 -35.39
CA ALA A 15 -0.49 24.18 -35.75
C ALA A 15 0.78 23.74 -35.00
N THR A 16 1.74 24.66 -34.84
CA THR A 16 2.98 24.39 -34.10
C THR A 16 2.70 24.15 -32.61
N LEU A 17 1.83 24.95 -31.99
CA LEU A 17 1.44 24.77 -30.59
C LEU A 17 0.71 23.44 -30.35
N ILE A 18 -0.18 23.05 -31.28
CA ILE A 18 -0.86 21.74 -31.22
C ILE A 18 0.17 20.61 -31.33
N PHE A 19 1.14 20.73 -32.24
CA PHE A 19 2.18 19.73 -32.43
C PHE A 19 3.06 19.58 -31.18
N ILE A 20 3.47 20.70 -30.57
CA ILE A 20 4.23 20.69 -29.31
C ILE A 20 3.41 20.07 -28.17
N ALA A 21 2.11 20.39 -28.07
CA ALA A 21 1.23 19.80 -27.06
C ALA A 21 1.09 18.28 -27.22
N LEU A 22 0.98 17.80 -28.46
CA LEU A 22 0.92 16.37 -28.75
C LEU A 22 2.24 15.66 -28.41
N LEU A 23 3.38 16.26 -28.76
CA LEU A 23 4.70 15.71 -28.40
C LEU A 23 4.88 15.68 -26.87
N ALA A 24 4.48 16.73 -26.17
CA ALA A 24 4.57 16.78 -24.71
C ALA A 24 3.75 15.66 -24.05
N VAL A 25 2.53 15.39 -24.54
CA VAL A 25 1.71 14.26 -24.05
C VAL A 25 2.36 12.90 -24.36
N LEU A 26 3.05 12.78 -25.49
CA LEU A 26 3.70 11.54 -25.90
C LEU A 26 4.98 11.26 -25.08
N GLU A 27 5.77 12.30 -24.80
CA GLU A 27 7.00 12.22 -23.99
C GLU A 27 6.71 11.99 -22.51
N GLN A 28 5.59 12.50 -22.00
CA GLN A 28 5.21 12.34 -20.60
C GLN A 28 4.93 10.88 -20.22
N GLY A 29 4.69 10.01 -21.21
CA GLY A 29 4.39 8.60 -21.01
C GLY A 29 3.04 8.37 -20.31
N PRO A 30 2.59 7.11 -20.15
CA PRO A 30 1.45 6.83 -19.30
C PRO A 30 1.75 7.35 -17.88
N PRO A 31 0.78 7.96 -17.19
CA PRO A 31 0.98 8.39 -15.81
C PRO A 31 1.44 7.19 -15.01
N SER A 32 2.64 7.30 -14.43
CA SER A 32 3.15 6.28 -13.53
C SER A 32 2.19 6.20 -12.35
N THR A 33 1.41 5.13 -12.28
CA THR A 33 0.59 4.81 -11.10
C THR A 33 1.51 4.34 -9.99
N TYR A 34 2.33 5.24 -9.46
CA TYR A 34 3.02 4.99 -8.19
C TYR A 34 1.94 5.03 -7.11
N LEU A 35 1.31 3.88 -6.85
CA LEU A 35 0.71 3.65 -5.55
C LEU A 35 1.88 3.66 -4.58
N TYR A 36 2.04 4.76 -3.84
CA TYR A 36 2.94 4.78 -2.69
C TYR A 36 2.37 3.77 -1.70
N LEU A 37 2.97 2.58 -1.70
CA LEU A 37 2.57 1.46 -0.87
C LEU A 37 3.42 1.38 0.41
N GLY A 38 4.27 2.38 0.68
CA GLY A 38 5.10 2.47 1.89
C GLY A 38 5.77 1.14 2.27
N SER A 39 5.60 0.74 3.53
CA SER A 39 6.11 -0.53 4.10
C SER A 39 5.32 -1.78 3.67
N SER A 40 4.40 -1.69 2.72
CA SER A 40 3.55 -2.81 2.32
C SER A 40 4.35 -4.02 1.80
N PRO A 41 3.91 -5.25 2.08
CA PRO A 41 4.41 -6.46 1.45
C PRO A 41 4.25 -6.48 -0.08
N LEU A 42 3.37 -5.64 -0.62
CA LEU A 42 3.17 -5.49 -2.07
C LEU A 42 4.13 -4.49 -2.72
N ASN A 43 4.90 -3.76 -1.93
CA ASN A 43 5.89 -2.82 -2.43
C ASN A 43 7.22 -3.55 -2.70
N ILE A 44 7.62 -3.64 -3.97
CA ILE A 44 8.92 -4.19 -4.40
C ILE A 44 10.04 -3.15 -4.38
N GLY A 45 9.73 -1.91 -4.04
CA GLY A 45 10.70 -0.83 -3.89
C GLY A 45 11.45 -0.88 -2.56
N ARG A 46 12.46 -0.01 -2.42
CA ARG A 46 13.37 0.05 -1.27
C ARG A 46 12.72 0.26 0.09
N LEU A 47 11.51 0.81 0.12
CA LEU A 47 10.76 1.07 1.36
C LEU A 47 9.75 -0.03 1.68
N GLY A 48 9.59 -1.02 0.81
CA GLY A 48 8.63 -2.11 0.97
C GLY A 48 9.14 -3.27 1.81
N THR A 49 8.23 -4.15 2.19
CA THR A 49 8.53 -5.37 2.97
C THR A 49 8.31 -6.65 2.16
N SER A 50 8.30 -6.56 0.83
CA SER A 50 8.09 -7.69 -0.07
C SER A 50 9.12 -8.80 0.12
N ASP A 51 10.41 -8.48 0.23
CA ASP A 51 11.47 -9.47 0.48
C ASP A 51 11.28 -10.19 1.82
N LEU A 52 10.89 -9.45 2.88
CA LEU A 52 10.56 -10.03 4.17
C LEU A 52 9.38 -10.99 4.06
N TYR A 53 8.32 -10.61 3.34
CA TYR A 53 7.18 -11.48 3.11
C TYR A 53 7.57 -12.74 2.33
N LEU A 54 8.31 -12.61 1.23
CA LEU A 54 8.73 -13.73 0.40
C LEU A 54 9.63 -14.70 1.18
N TYR A 55 10.59 -14.17 1.94
CA TYR A 55 11.45 -14.98 2.80
C TYR A 55 10.63 -15.71 3.87
N THR A 56 9.74 -14.99 4.57
CA THR A 56 8.88 -15.58 5.61
C THR A 56 7.92 -16.63 5.02
N LYS A 57 7.37 -16.39 3.83
CA LYS A 57 6.50 -17.33 3.12
C LYS A 57 7.23 -18.59 2.69
N SER A 58 8.51 -18.48 2.31
CA SER A 58 9.35 -19.63 1.94
C SER A 58 9.59 -20.57 3.13
N LEU A 59 9.78 -20.03 4.34
CA LEU A 59 9.97 -20.80 5.57
C LEU A 59 8.65 -21.26 6.19
N TYR A 60 7.61 -20.43 6.07
CA TYR A 60 6.29 -20.65 6.65
C TYR A 60 5.23 -20.53 5.55
N PRO A 61 4.90 -21.63 4.84
CA PRO A 61 3.97 -21.60 3.70
C PRO A 61 2.56 -21.12 4.02
N ARG A 62 2.17 -21.08 5.30
CA ARG A 62 0.87 -20.55 5.77
C ARG A 62 0.85 -19.03 5.98
N THR A 63 1.97 -18.34 5.78
CA THR A 63 2.04 -16.88 5.86
C THR A 63 1.09 -16.24 4.86
N GLN A 64 0.30 -15.26 5.29
CA GLN A 64 -0.68 -14.56 4.48
C GLN A 64 -0.64 -13.07 4.77
N ILE A 65 -0.92 -12.26 3.75
CA ILE A 65 -1.04 -10.81 3.89
C ILE A 65 -2.49 -10.52 4.30
N ILE A 66 -2.66 -9.77 5.38
CA ILE A 66 -3.97 -9.32 5.84
C ILE A 66 -4.22 -7.90 5.36
N TYR A 67 -5.11 -7.74 4.38
CA TYR A 67 -5.53 -6.42 3.88
C TYR A 67 -6.71 -5.85 4.68
N ASP A 68 -7.54 -6.73 5.23
CA ASP A 68 -8.78 -6.42 5.91
C ASP A 68 -9.07 -7.53 6.93
N TRP A 69 -9.18 -7.17 8.20
CA TRP A 69 -9.43 -8.13 9.27
C TRP A 69 -10.84 -8.72 9.22
N SER A 70 -11.81 -8.05 8.61
CA SER A 70 -13.17 -8.57 8.45
C SER A 70 -13.26 -9.77 7.50
N ARG A 71 -12.31 -9.90 6.57
CA ARG A 71 -12.24 -10.97 5.56
C ARG A 71 -11.11 -11.96 5.82
N ALA A 72 -10.29 -11.70 6.83
CA ALA A 72 -9.18 -12.56 7.19
C ALA A 72 -9.67 -13.92 7.72
N TYR A 73 -8.92 -14.96 7.42
CA TYR A 73 -9.23 -16.32 7.86
C TYR A 73 -7.98 -17.02 8.36
N VAL A 74 -8.09 -17.69 9.51
CA VAL A 74 -7.03 -18.54 10.07
C VAL A 74 -7.67 -19.84 10.53
N ASP A 75 -7.06 -20.97 10.13
CA ASP A 75 -7.41 -22.30 10.61
C ASP A 75 -7.07 -22.47 12.10
N ASN A 76 -7.64 -23.49 12.76
CA ASN A 76 -7.21 -23.85 14.11
C ASN A 76 -5.70 -24.12 14.13
N CYS A 77 -5.01 -23.50 15.10
CA CYS A 77 -3.55 -23.56 15.14
C CYS A 77 -2.99 -23.60 16.56
N ASP A 78 -1.77 -24.12 16.71
CA ASP A 78 -1.11 -24.12 18.03
C ASP A 78 -0.52 -22.75 18.33
N ARG A 79 0.15 -22.11 17.36
CA ARG A 79 0.74 -20.77 17.49
C ARG A 79 0.52 -19.94 16.24
N VAL A 80 0.25 -18.65 16.44
CA VAL A 80 0.17 -17.63 15.39
C VAL A 80 1.06 -16.45 15.72
N ILE A 81 1.73 -15.91 14.71
CA ILE A 81 2.53 -14.69 14.80
C ILE A 81 1.87 -13.64 13.92
N VAL A 82 1.56 -12.48 14.50
CA VAL A 82 1.06 -11.30 13.78
C VAL A 82 2.22 -10.33 13.62
N ILE A 83 2.52 -9.96 12.37
CA ILE A 83 3.59 -9.03 12.03
C ILE A 83 2.96 -7.75 11.51
N ILE A 84 3.23 -6.62 12.16
CA ILE A 84 2.74 -5.29 11.80
C ILE A 84 3.96 -4.38 11.61
N ILE A 85 4.11 -3.80 10.42
CA ILE A 85 5.25 -2.94 10.09
C ILE A 85 4.74 -1.62 9.51
N SER A 86 5.00 -0.53 10.22
CA SER A 86 4.66 0.86 9.85
C SER A 86 3.30 0.96 9.13
N PRO A 87 2.20 0.53 9.76
CA PRO A 87 0.88 0.51 9.14
C PRO A 87 0.48 1.92 8.68
N GLU A 88 0.00 2.05 7.44
CA GLU A 88 -0.41 3.35 6.89
C GLU A 88 -1.83 3.76 7.31
N LYS A 89 -2.69 2.78 7.61
CA LYS A 89 -4.10 3.00 7.95
C LYS A 89 -4.33 2.78 9.45
N PRO A 90 -4.99 3.72 10.14
CA PRO A 90 -5.47 3.54 11.51
C PRO A 90 -6.30 2.28 11.66
N TYR A 91 -6.03 1.49 12.71
CA TYR A 91 -6.91 0.40 13.12
C TYR A 91 -8.15 0.94 13.80
N THR A 92 -9.29 0.38 13.45
CA THR A 92 -10.58 0.66 14.12
C THR A 92 -10.85 -0.36 15.21
N GLN A 93 -11.77 -0.05 16.13
CA GLN A 93 -12.23 -1.04 17.11
C GLN A 93 -12.77 -2.32 16.45
N ASN A 94 -13.46 -2.18 15.31
CA ASN A 94 -13.95 -3.32 14.54
C ASN A 94 -12.80 -4.19 14.00
N ASP A 95 -11.66 -3.60 13.64
CA ASP A 95 -10.47 -4.37 13.24
C ASP A 95 -9.92 -5.18 14.42
N ILE A 96 -9.88 -4.58 15.62
CA ILE A 96 -9.46 -5.25 16.86
C ILE A 96 -10.39 -6.42 17.20
N ASP A 97 -11.71 -6.21 17.13
CA ASP A 97 -12.68 -7.24 17.43
C ASP A 97 -12.57 -8.43 16.45
N ASN A 98 -12.41 -8.14 15.15
CA ASN A 98 -12.20 -9.17 14.13
C ASN A 98 -10.86 -9.90 14.29
N MET A 99 -9.78 -9.15 14.58
CA MET A 99 -8.47 -9.71 14.88
C MET A 99 -8.55 -10.67 16.08
N ASN A 100 -9.15 -10.24 17.19
CA ASN A 100 -9.29 -11.06 18.39
C ASN A 100 -10.13 -12.32 18.14
N LYS A 101 -11.25 -12.18 17.42
CA LYS A 101 -12.11 -13.30 17.03
C LYS A 101 -11.34 -14.33 16.19
N ILE A 102 -10.57 -13.89 15.20
CA ILE A 102 -9.81 -14.78 14.33
C ILE A 102 -8.68 -15.47 15.10
N LEU A 103 -7.90 -14.70 15.85
CA LEU A 103 -6.75 -15.22 16.59
C LEU A 103 -7.16 -16.14 17.73
N SER A 104 -8.39 -16.03 18.28
CA SER A 104 -8.90 -16.93 19.33
C SER A 104 -8.92 -18.41 18.94
N ARG A 105 -8.85 -18.72 17.65
CA ARG A 105 -8.74 -20.09 17.12
C ARG A 105 -7.37 -20.74 17.35
N CYS A 106 -6.39 -19.94 17.78
CA CYS A 106 -5.03 -20.37 18.03
C CYS A 106 -4.71 -20.37 19.52
N ARG A 107 -4.01 -21.41 19.99
CA ARG A 107 -3.68 -21.59 21.42
C ARG A 107 -2.68 -20.55 21.93
N GLY A 108 -1.68 -20.22 21.12
CA GLY A 108 -0.67 -19.21 21.40
C GLY A 108 -0.67 -18.10 20.35
N LYS A 109 -0.45 -16.86 20.79
CA LYS A 109 -0.39 -15.68 19.94
C LYS A 109 0.88 -14.90 20.27
N SER A 110 1.57 -14.41 19.25
CA SER A 110 2.71 -13.50 19.41
C SER A 110 2.59 -12.37 18.41
N PHE A 111 3.05 -11.19 18.81
CA PHE A 111 3.01 -9.99 18.00
C PHE A 111 4.43 -9.48 17.80
N PHE A 112 4.74 -9.11 16.56
CA PHE A 112 5.92 -8.34 16.21
C PHE A 112 5.44 -7.03 15.58
N ILE A 113 5.59 -5.93 16.31
CA ILE A 113 5.12 -4.62 15.91
C ILE A 113 6.34 -3.70 15.78
N ALA A 114 6.55 -3.20 14.57
CA ALA A 114 7.56 -2.21 14.26
C ALA A 114 6.85 -1.00 13.65
N ASP A 115 6.42 -0.07 14.50
CA ASP A 115 5.69 1.14 14.11
C ASP A 115 6.51 2.38 14.46
N GLU A 116 6.76 3.23 13.46
CA GLU A 116 7.40 4.53 13.67
C GLU A 116 6.39 5.61 14.08
N SER A 117 5.10 5.27 14.09
CA SER A 117 3.97 6.14 14.39
C SER A 117 3.15 5.63 15.60
N THR A 118 1.99 6.24 15.84
CA THR A 118 1.05 5.83 16.91
C THR A 118 -0.09 4.96 16.40
N ILE A 119 -0.05 4.52 15.14
CA ILE A 119 -1.16 3.83 14.48
C ILE A 119 -1.46 2.47 15.14
N SER A 120 -0.43 1.78 15.62
CA SER A 120 -0.53 0.46 16.25
C SER A 120 -0.90 0.50 17.73
N ASN A 121 -1.06 1.68 18.35
CA ASN A 121 -1.29 1.82 19.79
C ASN A 121 -2.56 1.07 20.24
N ILE A 122 -3.65 1.19 19.48
CA ILE A 122 -4.90 0.47 19.79
C ILE A 122 -4.72 -1.07 19.74
N VAL A 123 -3.80 -1.57 18.90
CA VAL A 123 -3.45 -3.01 18.87
C VAL A 123 -2.67 -3.37 20.13
N LEU A 124 -1.69 -2.56 20.52
CA LEU A 124 -0.86 -2.76 21.71
C LEU A 124 -1.71 -2.75 23.00
N GLU A 125 -2.63 -1.80 23.12
CA GLU A 125 -3.61 -1.73 24.21
C GLU A 125 -4.49 -2.99 24.25
N SER A 126 -4.93 -3.49 23.08
CA SER A 126 -5.81 -4.67 23.01
C SER A 126 -5.14 -5.97 23.47
N ILE A 127 -3.81 -6.05 23.41
CA ILE A 127 -3.04 -7.22 23.83
C ILE A 127 -2.47 -7.08 25.25
N ASN A 128 -2.91 -6.04 25.99
CA ASN A 128 -2.38 -5.67 27.31
C ASN A 128 -0.85 -5.56 27.31
N SER A 129 -0.29 -5.02 26.22
CA SER A 129 1.12 -4.68 26.20
C SER A 129 1.30 -3.39 26.98
N ASP A 130 1.93 -3.47 28.15
CA ASP A 130 2.45 -2.30 28.82
C ASP A 130 3.62 -1.75 27.99
N LEU A 131 3.51 -0.50 27.55
CA LEU A 131 4.59 0.27 26.93
C LEU A 131 5.11 1.31 27.93
#